data_AF-A0A453NU25-F1
#
_entry.id   AF-A0A453NU25-F1
#
_cell.length_a   1.000
_cell.length_b   1.000
_cell.length_c   1.000
_cell.angle_alpha   90.00
_cell.angle_beta   90.00
_cell.angle_gamma   90.00
#
_symmetry.space_group_name_H-M   'P 1'
#
loop_
_entity.id
_entity.type
_entity.pdbx_description
1 polymer ?
#
loop_
_entity_poly.entity_id
_entity_poly.type
_entity_poly.pdbx_seq_one_letter_code
_entity_poly.pdbx_strand_id
1 'polypeptide(L)'
;MEDGVFCGVFDGHGRCGHLVSKLVRDYLPFMVLSHRNALLLADADADADADDPVFSDASPSSSADSSGNSSPHPSQMLEEWREACSNAFKAMDNELKLQANMDCAFSGTTAVCAIKQGKDLIIANLGDSRAVLATMSGAGYLKAVQLTTDQKPGLPGETSGHCILSLTIPPLHCSDVIN
;
A
#
# COMPACT_ATOMS: atom_id res chain seq x y z
N MET A 1 4.81 2.96 -14.68
CA MET A 1 5.87 2.71 -13.67
C MET A 1 7.18 2.76 -14.41
N GLU A 2 7.86 3.91 -14.44
CA GLU A 2 9.30 3.86 -14.66
C GLU A 2 9.89 3.37 -13.32
N ASP A 3 10.60 2.24 -13.35
CA ASP A 3 11.29 1.60 -12.21
C ASP A 3 10.44 1.11 -11.01
N GLY A 4 9.20 0.64 -11.26
CA GLY A 4 8.34 0.03 -10.24
C GLY A 4 8.15 -1.49 -10.42
N VAL A 5 8.14 -2.25 -9.32
CA VAL A 5 7.85 -3.70 -9.31
C VAL A 5 6.77 -4.00 -8.29
N PHE A 6 5.80 -4.84 -8.67
CA PHE A 6 4.79 -5.40 -7.78
C PHE A 6 5.01 -6.91 -7.66
N CYS A 7 5.07 -7.42 -6.43
CA CYS A 7 5.07 -8.84 -6.12
C CYS A 7 3.97 -9.14 -5.10
N GLY A 8 3.32 -10.30 -5.22
CA GLY A 8 2.27 -10.69 -4.28
C GLY A 8 2.20 -12.19 -4.11
N VAL A 9 1.89 -12.62 -2.89
CA VAL A 9 1.57 -14.01 -2.54
C VAL A 9 0.13 -14.05 -2.02
N PHE A 10 -0.66 -14.96 -2.57
CA PHE A 10 -2.09 -15.08 -2.31
C PHE A 10 -2.42 -16.55 -1.97
N ASP A 11 -2.65 -16.84 -0.70
CA ASP A 11 -2.98 -18.19 -0.24
C ASP A 11 -4.51 -18.35 -0.17
N GLY A 12 -5.06 -18.98 -1.21
CA GLY A 12 -6.49 -19.20 -1.38
C GLY A 12 -7.00 -20.38 -0.55
N HIS A 13 -8.09 -20.17 0.19
CA HIS A 13 -8.73 -21.19 1.02
C HIS A 13 -10.26 -21.27 0.79
N GLY A 14 -10.86 -22.35 1.27
CA GLY A 14 -12.27 -22.66 1.03
C GLY A 14 -12.53 -23.31 -0.33
N ARG A 15 -13.80 -23.58 -0.64
CA ARG A 15 -14.21 -24.36 -1.83
C ARG A 15 -13.79 -23.71 -3.16
N CYS A 16 -13.76 -22.38 -3.20
CA CYS A 16 -13.37 -21.59 -4.36
C CYS A 16 -12.09 -20.79 -4.13
N GLY A 17 -11.28 -21.12 -3.10
CA GLY A 17 -10.08 -20.36 -2.74
C GLY A 17 -9.10 -20.18 -3.88
N HIS A 18 -8.92 -21.20 -4.71
CA HIS A 18 -8.08 -21.15 -5.91
C HIS A 18 -8.59 -20.16 -6.98
N LEU A 19 -9.91 -19.95 -7.08
CA LEU A 19 -10.48 -18.94 -7.98
C LEU A 19 -10.32 -17.54 -7.39
N VAL A 20 -10.57 -17.39 -6.08
CA VAL A 20 -10.41 -16.13 -5.37
C VAL A 20 -8.95 -15.65 -5.46
N SER A 21 -7.98 -16.48 -5.10
CA SER A 21 -6.56 -16.12 -5.16
C SER A 21 -6.11 -15.82 -6.60
N LYS A 22 -6.63 -16.54 -7.59
CA LYS A 22 -6.39 -16.25 -9.02
C LYS A 22 -6.91 -14.88 -9.43
N LEU A 23 -8.14 -14.53 -9.06
CA LEU A 23 -8.73 -13.22 -9.36
C LEU A 23 -7.94 -12.10 -8.68
N VAL A 24 -7.61 -12.25 -7.40
CA VAL A 24 -6.81 -11.27 -6.67
C VAL A 24 -5.45 -11.07 -7.34
N ARG A 25 -4.76 -12.15 -7.71
CA ARG A 25 -3.49 -12.08 -8.45
C ARG A 25 -3.61 -11.32 -9.77
N ASP A 26 -4.68 -11.56 -10.52
CA ASP A 26 -4.84 -11.03 -11.87
C ASP A 26 -5.30 -9.54 -11.87
N TYR A 27 -6.07 -9.10 -10.86
CA TYR A 27 -6.67 -7.75 -10.84
C TYR A 27 -6.11 -6.80 -9.77
N LEU A 28 -5.71 -7.30 -8.59
CA LEU A 28 -5.25 -6.43 -7.49
C LEU A 28 -4.07 -5.53 -7.87
N PRO A 29 -3.02 -5.98 -8.60
CA PRO A 29 -1.92 -5.10 -8.98
C PRO A 29 -2.39 -3.89 -9.81
N PHE A 30 -3.35 -4.12 -10.73
CA PHE A 30 -3.94 -3.07 -11.55
C PHE A 30 -4.79 -2.11 -10.72
N MET A 31 -5.58 -2.60 -9.76
CA MET A 31 -6.37 -1.74 -8.88
C MET A 31 -5.49 -0.85 -8.02
N VAL A 32 -4.42 -1.40 -7.43
CA VAL A 32 -3.44 -0.63 -6.63
C VAL A 32 -2.84 0.50 -7.45
N LEU A 33 -2.40 0.21 -8.68
CA LEU A 33 -1.83 1.23 -9.56
C LEU A 33 -2.86 2.28 -9.97
N SER A 34 -4.09 1.86 -10.30
CA SER A 34 -5.18 2.75 -10.70
C SER A 34 -5.56 3.72 -9.59
N HIS A 35 -5.74 3.22 -8.36
CA HIS A 35 -6.04 4.06 -7.20
C HIS A 35 -4.90 5.02 -6.89
N ARG A 36 -3.64 4.57 -6.99
CA ARG A 36 -2.50 5.47 -6.78
C ARG A 36 -2.43 6.59 -7.83
N ASN A 37 -2.59 6.26 -9.10
CA ASN A 37 -2.56 7.26 -10.16
C ASN A 37 -3.69 8.28 -10.00
N ALA A 38 -4.86 7.86 -9.52
CA ALA A 38 -5.98 8.76 -9.25
C ALA A 38 -5.65 9.76 -8.12
N LEU A 39 -4.94 9.34 -7.06
CA LEU A 39 -4.47 10.25 -6.00
C LEU A 39 -3.50 11.30 -6.56
N LEU A 40 -2.53 10.88 -7.37
CA LEU A 40 -1.55 11.79 -7.99
C LEU A 40 -2.21 12.83 -8.93
N LEU A 41 -3.30 12.46 -9.61
CA LEU A 41 -4.04 13.40 -10.45
C LEU A 41 -4.89 14.38 -9.63
N ALA A 42 -5.49 13.92 -8.53
CA ALA A 42 -6.28 14.77 -7.65
C ALA A 42 -5.43 15.88 -6.98
N ASP A 43 -4.16 15.60 -6.67
CA ASP A 43 -3.24 16.59 -6.12
C ASP A 43 -2.80 17.66 -7.16
N ALA A 44 -2.85 17.32 -8.45
CA ALA A 44 -2.45 18.24 -9.52
C ALA A 44 -3.53 19.29 -9.88
N ASP A 45 -4.81 18.98 -9.64
CA ASP A 45 -5.94 19.88 -9.92
C ASP A 45 -6.19 20.91 -8.80
N ALA A 46 -5.56 20.76 -7.63
CA ALA A 46 -5.70 21.68 -6.49
C ALA A 46 -4.88 22.98 -6.62
N ASP A 47 -4.03 23.11 -7.65
CA ASP A 47 -3.13 24.25 -7.88
C ASP A 47 -3.63 25.20 -9.01
N ALA A 48 -4.86 25.04 -9.50
CA ALA A 48 -5.37 25.72 -10.70
C ALA A 48 -6.51 26.76 -10.47
N ASP A 49 -6.75 27.23 -9.25
CA ASP A 49 -7.74 28.30 -8.99
C ASP A 49 -7.23 29.33 -7.98
N ALA A 50 -6.58 30.38 -8.48
CA ALA A 50 -6.34 31.63 -7.74
C ALA A 50 -6.33 32.84 -8.70
N ASP A 51 -7.51 33.31 -9.07
CA ASP A 51 -7.70 34.67 -9.61
C ASP A 51 -8.95 35.29 -8.96
N ASP A 52 -8.79 35.89 -7.78
CA ASP A 52 -9.72 36.92 -7.26
C ASP A 52 -8.94 37.99 -6.47
N PRO A 53 -8.98 39.27 -6.88
CA PRO A 53 -8.23 40.33 -6.23
C PRO A 53 -9.10 41.07 -5.20
N VAL A 54 -8.85 40.85 -3.91
CA VAL A 54 -9.34 41.72 -2.83
C VAL A 54 -8.20 42.52 -2.23
N PHE A 55 -8.30 43.85 -2.35
CA PHE A 55 -7.36 44.85 -1.85
C PHE A 55 -7.66 45.28 -0.40
N SER A 56 -6.59 45.72 0.30
CA SER A 56 -6.50 46.54 1.53
C SER A 56 -6.48 45.79 2.89
N ASP A 57 -5.66 46.08 3.91
CA ASP A 57 -4.42 46.85 4.17
C ASP A 57 -4.00 46.54 5.66
N ALA A 58 -2.71 46.64 5.99
CA ALA A 58 -2.04 46.62 7.30
C ALA A 58 -1.65 45.29 8.04
N SER A 59 -0.34 45.00 7.99
CA SER A 59 0.57 43.99 8.61
C SER A 59 0.60 43.86 10.16
N PRO A 60 1.48 43.02 10.79
CA PRO A 60 1.97 41.65 10.49
C PRO A 60 2.07 40.71 11.74
N SER A 61 1.95 39.38 11.53
CA SER A 61 2.64 38.27 12.26
C SER A 61 1.92 36.97 11.86
N SER A 62 2.54 35.85 11.50
CA SER A 62 3.86 35.28 11.72
C SER A 62 4.09 34.18 10.66
N SER A 63 5.30 34.15 10.08
CA SER A 63 6.08 32.98 9.59
C SER A 63 5.35 31.64 9.41
N ALA A 64 5.44 30.90 8.29
CA ALA A 64 6.60 30.73 7.42
C ALA A 64 6.24 30.09 6.07
N ASP A 65 7.01 30.51 5.06
CA ASP A 65 7.36 29.90 3.76
C ASP A 65 6.27 29.30 2.86
N SER A 66 5.92 30.10 1.85
CA SER A 66 5.93 29.63 0.46
C SER A 66 7.35 29.26 0.05
N SER A 67 7.57 28.07 -0.55
CA SER A 67 8.57 27.85 -1.62
C SER A 67 8.68 26.38 -2.03
N GLY A 68 8.34 26.12 -3.30
CA GLY A 68 9.22 25.34 -4.18
C GLY A 68 9.00 23.83 -4.24
N ASN A 69 8.96 23.32 -5.47
CA ASN A 69 9.21 21.92 -5.86
C ASN A 69 10.15 21.22 -4.87
N SER A 70 9.56 20.51 -3.91
CA SER A 70 10.27 19.57 -3.07
C SER A 70 9.78 18.20 -3.47
N SER A 71 10.72 17.33 -3.83
CA SER A 71 10.49 15.90 -3.96
C SER A 71 9.61 15.41 -2.80
N PRO A 72 8.55 14.62 -3.06
CA PRO A 72 7.57 14.26 -2.04
C PRO A 72 8.27 13.70 -0.81
N HIS A 73 7.90 14.23 0.35
CA HIS A 73 8.47 13.79 1.62
C HIS A 73 8.12 12.31 1.86
N PRO A 74 9.00 11.46 2.41
CA PRO A 74 8.75 10.02 2.56
C PRO A 74 7.43 9.67 3.29
N SER A 75 6.96 10.54 4.18
CA SER A 75 5.69 10.37 4.88
C SER A 75 4.46 10.60 3.99
N GLN A 76 4.52 11.49 2.99
CA GLN A 76 3.44 11.73 2.04
C GLN A 76 3.30 10.54 1.10
N MET A 77 4.42 10.06 0.55
CA MET A 77 4.44 8.86 -0.28
C MET A 77 3.92 7.62 0.46
N LEU A 78 4.24 7.46 1.75
CA LEU A 78 3.69 6.39 2.58
C LEU A 78 2.16 6.46 2.66
N GLU A 79 1.61 7.65 2.85
CA GLU A 79 0.16 7.84 2.99
C GLU A 79 -0.55 7.60 1.65
N GLU A 80 0.00 8.09 0.54
CA GLU A 80 -0.49 7.80 -0.81
C GLU A 80 -0.58 6.29 -1.07
N TRP A 81 0.50 5.54 -0.77
CA TRP A 81 0.51 4.10 -0.93
C TRP A 81 -0.43 3.39 0.03
N ARG A 82 -0.56 3.88 1.28
CA ARG A 82 -1.50 3.37 2.27
C ARG A 82 -2.92 3.50 1.76
N GLU A 83 -3.29 4.68 1.30
CA GLU A 83 -4.62 4.96 0.78
C GLU A 83 -4.89 4.17 -0.50
N ALA A 84 -3.95 4.16 -1.45
CA ALA A 84 -4.09 3.40 -2.69
C ALA A 84 -4.29 1.90 -2.45
N CYS A 85 -3.50 1.30 -1.54
CA CYS A 85 -3.67 -0.11 -1.19
C CYS A 85 -5.00 -0.34 -0.44
N SER A 86 -5.34 0.50 0.53
CA SER A 86 -6.62 0.38 1.27
C SER A 86 -7.82 0.40 0.33
N ASN A 87 -7.85 1.36 -0.60
CA ASN A 87 -8.93 1.50 -1.57
C ASN A 87 -8.95 0.33 -2.57
N ALA A 88 -7.79 -0.09 -3.07
CA ALA A 88 -7.70 -1.23 -3.99
C ALA A 88 -8.13 -2.56 -3.36
N PHE A 89 -7.76 -2.83 -2.11
CA PHE A 89 -8.18 -4.05 -1.42
C PHE A 89 -9.69 -4.06 -1.15
N LYS A 90 -10.28 -2.92 -0.77
CA LYS A 90 -11.74 -2.78 -0.62
C LYS A 90 -12.46 -2.96 -1.95
N ALA A 91 -11.94 -2.37 -3.03
CA ALA A 91 -12.49 -2.52 -4.37
C ALA A 91 -12.44 -3.98 -4.83
N MET A 92 -11.32 -4.66 -4.61
CA MET A 92 -11.16 -6.09 -4.91
C MET A 92 -12.14 -6.96 -4.11
N ASP A 93 -12.30 -6.71 -2.81
CA ASP A 93 -13.25 -7.45 -1.96
C ASP A 93 -14.70 -7.27 -2.44
N ASN A 94 -15.07 -6.04 -2.86
CA ASN A 94 -16.38 -5.78 -3.46
C ASN A 94 -16.55 -6.48 -4.81
N GLU A 95 -15.53 -6.48 -5.66
CA GLU A 95 -15.54 -7.19 -6.95
C GLU A 95 -15.75 -8.69 -6.74
N LEU A 96 -15.04 -9.30 -5.79
CA LEU A 96 -15.20 -10.72 -5.45
C LEU A 96 -16.63 -11.06 -4.98
N LYS A 97 -17.28 -10.16 -4.24
CA LYS A 97 -18.68 -10.32 -3.80
C LYS A 97 -19.68 -10.27 -4.96
N LEU A 98 -19.37 -9.52 -6.02
CA LEU A 98 -20.25 -9.37 -7.19
C LEU A 98 -20.17 -10.56 -8.15
N GLN A 99 -19.14 -11.40 -8.04
CA GLN A 99 -18.99 -12.60 -8.86
C GLN A 99 -20.05 -13.66 -8.47
N ALA A 100 -21.26 -13.50 -9.03
CA ALA A 100 -22.47 -14.26 -8.73
C ALA A 100 -22.40 -15.78 -9.00
N ASN A 101 -21.30 -16.26 -9.59
CA ASN A 101 -21.12 -17.66 -9.99
C ASN A 101 -20.21 -18.46 -9.06
N MET A 102 -19.80 -17.91 -7.91
CA MET A 102 -19.02 -18.65 -6.93
C MET A 102 -19.81 -18.76 -5.62
N ASP A 103 -20.10 -19.98 -5.17
CA ASP A 103 -20.61 -20.28 -3.82
C ASP A 103 -19.49 -20.03 -2.78
N CYS A 104 -19.10 -18.75 -2.68
CA CYS A 104 -17.89 -18.24 -2.03
C CYS A 104 -18.11 -17.77 -0.60
N ALA A 105 -19.29 -18.02 0.00
CA ALA A 105 -19.62 -17.51 1.34
C ALA A 105 -18.55 -17.82 2.42
N PHE A 106 -17.74 -18.85 2.20
CA PHE A 106 -16.62 -19.25 3.07
C PHE A 106 -15.31 -19.49 2.29
N SER A 107 -15.14 -18.87 1.13
CA SER A 107 -13.88 -18.89 0.38
C SER A 107 -13.20 -17.54 0.44
N GLY A 108 -11.88 -17.56 0.48
CA GLY A 108 -11.10 -16.34 0.62
C GLY A 108 -9.66 -16.56 0.18
N THR A 109 -8.85 -15.53 0.30
CA THR A 109 -7.41 -15.62 0.12
C THR A 109 -6.72 -14.69 1.11
N THR A 110 -5.52 -15.07 1.56
CA THR A 110 -4.58 -14.09 2.13
C THR A 110 -4.02 -13.21 1.01
N ALA A 111 -3.35 -12.13 1.40
CA ALA A 111 -2.57 -11.31 0.49
C ALA A 111 -1.40 -10.66 1.22
N VAL A 112 -0.17 -10.99 0.82
CA VAL A 112 1.02 -10.20 1.16
C VAL A 112 1.63 -9.66 -0.12
N CYS A 113 1.66 -8.34 -0.25
CA CYS A 113 2.11 -7.62 -1.44
C CYS A 113 3.34 -6.78 -1.11
N ALA A 114 4.36 -6.84 -1.97
CA ALA A 114 5.54 -6.01 -1.94
C ALA A 114 5.55 -5.10 -3.16
N ILE A 115 5.65 -3.80 -2.94
CA ILE A 115 5.70 -2.79 -3.98
C ILE A 115 7.02 -2.06 -3.85
N LYS A 116 7.89 -2.23 -4.84
CA LYS A 116 9.18 -1.54 -4.91
C LYS A 116 9.05 -0.39 -5.88
N GLN A 117 9.43 0.81 -5.44
CA GLN A 117 9.54 1.97 -6.32
C GLN A 117 10.84 2.70 -6.04
N GLY A 118 11.76 2.71 -7.01
CA GLY A 118 13.09 3.25 -6.80
C GLY A 118 13.79 2.55 -5.62
N LYS A 119 14.03 3.30 -4.53
CA LYS A 119 14.66 2.79 -3.31
C LYS A 119 13.66 2.34 -2.25
N ASP A 120 12.39 2.70 -2.41
CA ASP A 120 11.35 2.49 -1.43
C ASP A 120 10.70 1.11 -1.61
N LEU A 121 10.40 0.48 -0.48
CA LEU A 121 9.71 -0.81 -0.41
C LEU A 121 8.47 -0.64 0.47
N ILE A 122 7.31 -0.94 -0.07
CA ILE A 122 6.02 -0.91 0.62
C ILE A 122 5.55 -2.34 0.77
N ILE A 123 5.19 -2.75 2.00
CA ILE A 123 4.59 -4.05 2.27
C ILE A 123 3.16 -3.87 2.75
N ALA A 124 2.22 -4.49 2.05
CA ALA A 124 0.81 -4.56 2.41
C ALA A 124 0.45 -6.01 2.77
N ASN A 125 -0.06 -6.24 3.98
CA ASN A 125 -0.42 -7.57 4.48
C ASN A 125 -1.88 -7.65 4.90
N LEU A 126 -2.52 -8.74 4.50
CA LEU A 126 -3.85 -9.16 4.92
C LEU A 126 -3.86 -10.69 5.10
N GLY A 127 -4.10 -11.14 6.33
CA GLY A 127 -4.05 -12.55 6.71
C GLY A 127 -2.71 -12.97 7.33
N ASP A 128 -2.45 -14.28 7.30
CA ASP A 128 -1.33 -14.94 7.99
C ASP A 128 -0.17 -15.33 7.07
N SER A 129 -0.16 -14.85 5.82
CA SER A 129 1.03 -14.88 4.97
C SER A 129 2.09 -13.89 5.46
N ARG A 130 3.36 -14.14 5.11
CA ARG A 130 4.49 -13.40 5.69
C ARG A 130 5.49 -12.91 4.67
N ALA A 131 5.93 -11.66 4.83
CA ALA A 131 7.11 -11.12 4.18
C ALA A 131 8.28 -11.05 5.18
N VAL A 132 9.42 -11.59 4.76
CA VAL A 132 10.68 -11.56 5.51
C VAL A 132 11.76 -11.08 4.54
N LEU A 133 12.54 -10.10 4.98
CA LEU A 133 13.65 -9.55 4.23
C LEU A 133 14.97 -10.08 4.78
N ALA A 134 15.83 -10.60 3.91
CA ALA A 134 17.21 -10.88 4.26
C ALA A 134 18.05 -9.61 4.05
N THR A 135 18.76 -9.17 5.09
CA THR A 135 19.72 -8.07 5.03
C THR A 135 21.13 -8.58 5.29
N MET A 136 22.12 -8.03 4.58
CA MET A 136 23.52 -8.38 4.80
C MET A 136 24.13 -7.46 5.85
N SER A 137 24.69 -8.03 6.92
CA SER A 137 25.48 -7.27 7.89
C SER A 137 26.83 -6.87 7.29
N GLY A 138 27.44 -5.78 7.75
CA GLY A 138 28.80 -5.38 7.35
C GLY A 138 29.87 -6.45 7.62
N ALA A 139 29.58 -7.44 8.47
CA ALA A 139 30.45 -8.60 8.72
C ALA A 139 30.19 -9.80 7.78
N GLY A 140 29.31 -9.66 6.77
CA GLY A 140 29.03 -10.69 5.77
C GLY A 140 28.02 -11.77 6.20
N TYR A 141 27.33 -11.59 7.32
CA TYR A 141 26.28 -12.50 7.78
C TYR A 141 24.89 -12.01 7.34
N LEU A 142 24.04 -12.94 6.87
CA LEU A 142 22.64 -12.67 6.55
C LEU A 142 21.80 -12.60 7.83
N LYS A 143 20.99 -11.55 7.95
CA LYS A 143 20.00 -11.35 9.01
C LYS A 143 18.60 -11.34 8.41
N ALA A 144 17.70 -12.15 8.96
CA ALA A 144 16.29 -12.10 8.61
C ALA A 144 15.58 -10.98 9.40
N VAL A 145 14.86 -10.11 8.69
CA VAL A 145 14.04 -9.02 9.22
C VAL A 145 12.60 -9.28 8.81
N GLN A 146 11.74 -9.59 9.78
CA GLN A 146 10.32 -9.78 9.52
C GLN A 146 9.66 -8.43 9.20
N LEU A 147 8.97 -8.35 8.06
CA LEU A 147 8.32 -7.12 7.60
C LEU A 147 6.81 -7.09 7.90
N THR A 148 6.19 -8.24 8.15
CA THR A 148 4.75 -8.36 8.45
C THR A 148 4.52 -9.19 9.69
N THR A 149 3.39 -8.98 10.35
CA THR A 149 2.92 -9.83 11.46
C THR A 149 1.69 -10.61 10.98
N ASP A 150 1.70 -11.92 11.19
CA ASP A 150 0.56 -12.77 10.83
C ASP A 150 -0.70 -12.33 11.58
N GLN A 151 -1.79 -12.19 10.84
CA GLN A 151 -3.10 -11.87 11.38
C GLN A 151 -3.81 -13.18 11.74
N LYS A 152 -3.75 -13.53 13.02
CA LYS A 152 -4.35 -14.76 13.56
C LYS A 152 -5.47 -14.40 14.53
N PRO A 153 -6.63 -15.07 14.43
CA PRO A 153 -7.72 -14.89 15.38
C PRO A 153 -7.22 -15.08 16.83
N GLY A 154 -7.44 -14.07 17.67
CA GLY A 154 -7.09 -14.12 19.10
C GLY A 154 -5.84 -13.35 19.51
N LEU A 155 -5.14 -12.66 18.60
CA LEU A 155 -4.07 -11.73 18.97
C LEU A 155 -4.64 -10.38 19.44
N PRO A 156 -4.07 -9.76 20.51
CA PRO A 156 -4.47 -8.43 20.96
C PRO A 156 -4.20 -7.39 19.86
N GLY A 157 -5.26 -6.80 19.31
CA GLY A 157 -5.21 -5.89 18.16
C GLY A 157 -6.06 -6.31 16.97
N GLU A 158 -6.52 -7.58 16.94
CA GLU A 158 -7.45 -8.07 15.94
C GLU A 158 -8.89 -7.90 16.45
N THR A 159 -9.68 -7.04 15.80
CA THR A 159 -11.13 -6.99 16.06
C THR A 159 -11.80 -8.11 15.25
N SER A 160 -12.48 -9.03 15.93
CA SER A 160 -13.29 -10.09 15.33
C SER A 160 -14.30 -9.49 14.33
N GLY A 161 -13.95 -9.47 13.04
CA GLY A 161 -14.83 -9.01 11.95
C GLY A 161 -14.33 -7.81 11.14
N HIS A 162 -13.14 -7.25 11.40
CA HIS A 162 -12.52 -6.24 10.53
C HIS A 162 -11.20 -6.77 9.96
N CYS A 163 -11.14 -6.99 8.65
CA CYS A 163 -9.90 -7.20 7.92
C CYS A 163 -9.03 -5.94 8.02
N ILE A 164 -8.02 -5.94 8.89
CA ILE A 164 -7.12 -4.79 9.06
C ILE A 164 -6.03 -4.92 8.00
N LEU A 165 -6.02 -4.08 6.97
CA LEU A 165 -4.85 -3.99 6.09
C LEU A 165 -3.68 -3.40 6.89
N SER A 166 -2.61 -4.18 7.09
CA SER A 166 -1.37 -3.69 7.69
C SER A 166 -0.44 -3.19 6.58
N LEU A 167 -0.05 -1.91 6.63
CA LEU A 167 0.88 -1.33 5.67
C LEU A 167 2.11 -0.80 6.41
N THR A 168 3.29 -1.29 5.99
CA THR A 168 4.59 -0.89 6.54
C THR A 168 5.53 -0.51 5.41
N ILE A 169 6.18 0.65 5.54
CA ILE A 169 7.38 0.98 4.77
C ILE A 169 8.55 0.77 5.71
N PRO A 170 9.32 -0.33 5.56
CA PRO A 170 10.57 -0.43 6.29
C PRO A 170 11.51 0.70 5.83
N PRO A 171 12.32 1.29 6.74
CA PRO A 171 13.25 2.39 6.44
C PRO A 171 14.47 1.94 5.63
N LEU A 172 14.30 0.99 4.72
CA LEU A 172 15.37 0.22 4.10
C LEU A 172 15.67 0.74 2.72
N HIS A 173 16.95 0.88 2.41
CA HIS A 173 17.38 1.13 1.04
C HIS A 173 17.45 -0.20 0.30
N CYS A 174 16.98 -0.23 -0.95
CA CYS A 174 17.08 -1.44 -1.79
C CYS A 174 18.52 -1.98 -1.93
N SER A 175 19.55 -1.17 -1.68
CA SER A 175 20.96 -1.59 -1.61
C SER A 175 21.23 -2.62 -0.51
N ASP A 176 20.38 -2.69 0.52
CA ASP A 176 20.54 -3.59 1.68
C ASP A 176 19.94 -4.99 1.43
N VAL A 177 19.23 -5.17 0.30
CA VAL A 177 18.34 -6.30 -0.03
C VAL A 177 19.04 -7.40 -0.84
N ILE A 178 20.38 -7.48 -0.76
CA ILE A 178 21.27 -8.41 -1.49
C ILE A 178 21.70 -7.84 -2.85
N ASN A 179 23.01 -7.73 -3.02
CA ASN A 179 23.73 -7.52 -4.28
C ASN A 179 24.43 -8.84 -4.64
#